data_AF-A0A3R6DUZ8-F1
#
_entry.id   AF-A0A3R6DUZ8-F1
#
_cell.length_a   1.000
_cell.length_b   1.000
_cell.length_c   1.000
_cell.angle_alpha   90.00
_cell.angle_beta   90.00
_cell.angle_gamma   90.00
#
_symmetry.space_group_name_H-M   'P 1'
#
loop_
_entity.id
_entity.type
_entity.pdbx_description
1 polymer ?
#
loop_
_entity_poly.entity_id
_entity_poly.type
_entity_poly.pdbx_seq_one_letter_code
_entity_poly.pdbx_strand_id
1 'polypeptide(L)'
;MGYLILGYDFDCREFQYQGRTVQGLVFEVKTNEKISRRNRENITVELSQKNGFWVRLHQNAKGIKVEPYKSYAAVPCKDAPWQLEQIEISHKALMKHADCFYDQLNGFPGSEYYIE
;
A
#
# COMPACT_ATOMS: atom_id res chain seq x y z
N MET A 1 -19.76 -11.44 -3.71
CA MET A 1 -18.87 -12.24 -2.83
C MET A 1 -17.89 -11.22 -2.30
N GLY A 2 -17.95 -10.89 -1.01
CA GLY A 2 -17.20 -9.75 -0.50
C GLY A 2 -15.69 -10.00 -0.48
N TYR A 3 -14.92 -9.08 -1.06
CA TYR A 3 -13.47 -9.08 -1.02
C TYR A 3 -13.00 -8.23 0.17
N LEU A 4 -11.88 -8.61 0.78
CA LEU A 4 -11.20 -7.81 1.79
C LEU A 4 -10.03 -7.06 1.15
N ILE A 5 -10.02 -5.74 1.30
CA ILE A 5 -8.90 -4.86 0.94
C ILE A 5 -8.06 -4.62 2.19
N LEU A 6 -6.74 -4.72 2.03
CA LEU A 6 -5.75 -4.45 3.07
C LEU A 6 -4.80 -3.35 2.57
N GLY A 7 -4.73 -2.23 3.28
CA GLY A 7 -3.84 -1.11 2.98
C GLY A 7 -2.57 -1.15 3.83
N TYR A 8 -1.42 -0.99 3.18
CA TYR A 8 -0.10 -1.00 3.80
C TYR A 8 0.57 0.35 3.61
N ASP A 9 0.88 1.02 4.72
CA ASP A 9 1.52 2.33 4.73
C ASP A 9 3.05 2.19 4.74
N PHE A 10 3.72 3.10 4.05
CA PHE A 10 5.17 3.17 3.91
C PHE A 10 5.66 4.60 4.02
N ASP A 11 6.79 4.77 4.70
CA ASP A 11 7.47 6.05 4.76
C ASP A 11 8.27 6.29 3.46
N CYS A 12 8.45 7.56 3.10
CA CYS A 12 9.34 7.96 2.01
C CYS A 12 10.03 9.28 2.36
N ARG A 13 11.09 9.62 1.63
CA ARG A 13 11.56 11.01 1.55
C ARG A 13 10.49 11.84 0.86
N GLU A 14 10.29 13.07 1.30
CA GLU A 14 9.29 13.94 0.69
C GLU A 14 9.61 14.20 -0.79
N PHE A 15 8.59 14.14 -1.64
CA PHE A 15 8.71 14.45 -3.07
C PHE A 15 7.45 15.11 -3.61
N GLN A 16 7.52 15.70 -4.81
CA GLN A 16 6.38 16.36 -5.44
C GLN A 16 5.65 15.42 -6.40
N TYR A 17 4.33 15.32 -6.25
CA TYR A 17 3.45 14.61 -7.19
C TYR A 17 2.16 15.39 -7.38
N GLN A 18 1.77 15.65 -8.64
CA GLN A 18 0.59 16.45 -9.00
C GLN A 18 0.51 17.81 -8.28
N GLY A 19 1.65 18.47 -8.08
CA GLY A 19 1.74 19.78 -7.42
C GLY A 19 1.56 19.73 -5.89
N ARG A 20 1.71 18.55 -5.27
CA ARG A 20 1.59 18.35 -3.83
C ARG A 20 2.80 17.63 -3.26
N THR A 21 3.18 17.98 -2.04
CA THR A 21 4.20 17.28 -1.26
C THR A 21 3.65 15.96 -0.76
N VAL A 22 4.25 14.87 -1.23
CA VAL A 22 4.03 13.51 -0.74
C VAL A 22 4.87 13.27 0.50
N GLN A 23 4.25 12.73 1.54
CA GLN A 23 4.88 12.42 2.83
C GLN A 23 4.83 10.93 3.18
N GLY A 24 4.10 10.13 2.42
CA GLY A 24 4.04 8.69 2.58
C GLY A 24 3.48 8.02 1.34
N LEU A 25 3.52 6.70 1.33
CA LEU A 25 2.99 5.87 0.27
C LEU A 25 2.09 4.79 0.86
N VAL A 26 1.06 4.42 0.12
CA VAL A 26 0.13 3.37 0.54
C VAL A 26 -0.06 2.39 -0.60
N PHE A 27 -0.03 1.10 -0.28
CA PHE A 27 -0.35 0.04 -1.23
C PHE A 27 -1.48 -0.82 -0.71
N GLU A 28 -2.50 -0.98 -1.54
CA GLU A 28 -3.64 -1.83 -1.25
C GLU A 28 -3.53 -3.15 -2.01
N VAL A 29 -3.80 -4.24 -1.31
CA VAL A 29 -4.00 -5.56 -1.90
C VAL A 29 -5.43 -6.00 -1.68
N LYS A 30 -5.95 -6.74 -2.64
CA LYS A 30 -7.27 -7.35 -2.60
C LYS A 30 -7.13 -8.85 -2.44
N THR A 31 -7.87 -9.40 -1.49
CA THR A 31 -7.94 -10.85 -1.26
C THR A 31 -9.07 -11.47 -2.07
N ASN A 32 -8.97 -12.77 -2.39
CA ASN A 32 -10.00 -13.51 -3.12
C ASN A 32 -11.34 -13.65 -2.37
N GLU A 33 -11.30 -13.59 -1.04
CA GLU A 33 -12.45 -13.74 -0.16
C GLU A 33 -12.15 -13.12 1.20
N LYS A 34 -13.16 -13.07 2.07
CA LYS A 34 -12.95 -12.68 3.46
C LYS A 34 -12.04 -13.71 4.14
N ILE A 35 -10.83 -13.28 4.51
CA ILE A 35 -9.87 -14.11 5.25
C ILE A 35 -9.87 -13.77 6.75
N SER A 36 -9.57 -14.78 7.57
CA SER A 36 -9.45 -14.62 9.02
C SER A 36 -8.30 -13.68 9.40
N ARG A 37 -8.34 -13.10 10.61
CA ARG A 37 -7.27 -12.22 11.11
C ARG A 37 -5.89 -12.89 11.06
N ARG A 38 -5.78 -14.14 11.51
CA ARG A 38 -4.54 -14.93 11.47
C ARG A 38 -4.00 -15.09 10.04
N ASN A 39 -4.87 -15.15 9.04
CA ASN A 39 -4.46 -15.28 7.65
C ASN A 39 -3.92 -13.96 7.08
N ARG A 40 -4.37 -12.80 7.59
CA ARG A 40 -3.86 -11.48 7.19
C ARG A 40 -2.39 -11.30 7.54
N GLU A 41 -1.98 -11.84 8.69
CA GLU A 41 -0.58 -11.83 9.17
C GLU A 41 0.39 -12.61 8.25
N ASN A 42 -0.14 -13.40 7.31
CA ASN A 42 0.68 -14.10 6.31
C ASN A 42 0.91 -13.28 5.02
N ILE A 43 0.37 -12.06 4.93
CA ILE A 43 0.50 -11.16 3.78
C ILE A 43 1.42 -10.00 4.17
N THR A 44 2.54 -9.89 3.48
CA THR A 44 3.51 -8.80 3.65
C THR A 44 3.63 -8.03 2.34
N VAL A 45 3.71 -6.71 2.40
CA VAL A 45 4.06 -5.88 1.25
C VAL A 45 5.48 -5.39 1.41
N GLU A 46 6.26 -5.47 0.35
CA GLU A 46 7.59 -4.87 0.24
C GLU A 46 7.51 -3.64 -0.65
N LEU A 47 8.13 -2.54 -0.25
CA LEU A 47 8.44 -1.42 -1.13
C LEU A 47 9.93 -1.47 -1.44
N SER A 48 10.29 -1.39 -2.72
CA SER A 48 11.68 -1.30 -3.16
C SER A 48 11.90 -0.19 -4.19
N GLN A 49 13.07 0.43 -4.17
CA GLN A 49 13.46 1.41 -5.20
C GLN A 49 13.57 0.77 -6.59
N LYS A 50 13.89 -0.52 -6.66
CA LYS A 50 14.09 -1.20 -7.95
C LYS A 50 12.78 -1.55 -8.64
N ASN A 51 11.80 -2.01 -7.88
CA ASN A 51 10.64 -2.68 -8.44
C ASN A 51 9.30 -2.15 -7.88
N GLY A 52 9.30 -1.15 -7.00
CA GLY A 52 8.09 -0.65 -6.35
C GLY A 52 7.53 -1.67 -5.35
N PHE A 53 6.20 -1.83 -5.35
CA PHE A 53 5.51 -2.72 -4.42
C PHE A 53 5.51 -4.19 -4.85
N TRP A 54 5.81 -5.08 -3.91
CA TRP A 54 5.69 -6.53 -4.05
C TRP A 54 4.84 -7.11 -2.95
N VAL A 55 3.98 -8.05 -3.31
CA VAL A 55 3.24 -8.86 -2.33
C VAL A 55 4.02 -10.13 -2.06
N ARG A 56 4.36 -10.35 -0.80
CA ARG A 56 5.03 -11.54 -0.28
C ARG A 56 4.05 -12.34 0.55
N LEU A 57 3.86 -13.60 0.17
CA LEU A 57 3.03 -14.54 0.91
C LEU A 57 3.91 -15.48 1.74
N HIS A 58 3.62 -15.58 3.03
CA HIS A 58 4.25 -16.57 3.88
C HIS A 58 3.86 -17.98 3.43
N GLN A 59 4.74 -18.98 3.63
CA GLN A 59 4.46 -20.39 3.27
C GLN A 59 3.18 -20.98 3.92
N ASN A 60 2.70 -20.35 4.99
CA ASN A 60 1.47 -20.72 5.69
C ASN A 60 0.21 -20.09 5.08
N ALA A 61 0.33 -19.25 4.06
CA ALA A 61 -0.79 -18.61 3.34
C ALA A 61 -1.55 -19.58 2.42
N LYS A 62 -1.78 -20.82 2.87
CA LYS A 62 -2.44 -21.86 2.06
C LYS A 62 -3.87 -21.42 1.71
N GLY A 63 -4.17 -21.37 0.42
CA GLY A 63 -5.48 -20.99 -0.10
C GLY A 63 -5.75 -19.49 -0.17
N ILE A 64 -4.85 -18.64 0.35
CA ILE A 64 -4.97 -17.19 0.22
C ILE A 64 -4.48 -16.77 -1.16
N LYS A 65 -5.31 -16.06 -1.90
CA LYS A 65 -4.89 -15.36 -3.13
C LYS A 65 -5.04 -13.87 -2.92
N VAL A 66 -4.00 -13.13 -3.30
CA VAL A 66 -3.93 -11.68 -3.21
C VAL A 66 -3.56 -11.11 -4.56
N GLU A 67 -4.24 -10.05 -4.94
CA GLU A 67 -3.95 -9.27 -6.14
C GLU A 67 -3.60 -7.83 -5.74
N PRO A 68 -2.64 -7.20 -6.43
CA PRO A 68 -2.48 -5.75 -6.38
C PRO A 68 -3.81 -5.06 -6.65
N TYR A 69 -4.19 -4.09 -5.82
CA TYR A 69 -5.41 -3.33 -6.03
C TYR A 69 -5.10 -1.90 -6.46
N LYS A 70 -4.57 -1.08 -5.56
CA LYS A 70 -4.28 0.33 -5.82
C LYS A 70 -3.03 0.80 -5.09
N SER A 71 -2.41 1.85 -5.60
CA SER A 71 -1.30 2.53 -4.94
C SER A 71 -1.65 3.99 -4.77
N TYR A 72 -1.23 4.58 -3.66
CA TYR A 72 -1.51 5.97 -3.34
C TYR A 72 -0.25 6.67 -2.84
N ALA A 73 -0.19 7.96 -3.10
CA ALA A 73 0.64 8.89 -2.37
C ALA A 73 -0.18 9.51 -1.24
N ALA A 74 0.38 9.54 -0.03
CA ALA A 74 -0.19 10.22 1.11
C ALA A 74 0.32 11.66 1.15
N VAL A 75 -0.61 12.62 1.16
CA VAL A 75 -0.34 14.05 1.01
C VAL A 75 -1.12 14.84 2.07
N PRO A 76 -0.58 15.92 2.65
CA PRO A 76 -1.28 16.72 3.67
C PRO A 76 -2.59 17.33 3.16
N CYS A 77 -3.70 17.15 3.88
CA CYS A 77 -4.99 17.76 3.53
C CYS A 77 -4.87 19.29 3.43
N LYS A 78 -5.52 19.88 2.42
CA LYS A 78 -5.45 21.35 2.19
C LYS A 78 -5.92 22.17 3.40
N ASP A 79 -7.02 21.77 4.00
CA ASP A 79 -7.66 22.50 5.10
C ASP A 79 -7.22 22.00 6.49
N ALA A 80 -6.48 20.89 6.55
CA ALA A 80 -5.99 20.29 7.78
C ALA A 80 -4.60 19.65 7.55
N PRO A 81 -3.51 20.44 7.41
CA PRO A 81 -2.19 19.92 7.01
C PRO A 81 -1.55 18.91 7.96
N TRP A 82 -2.10 18.74 9.17
CA TRP A 82 -1.69 17.70 10.13
C TRP A 82 -2.33 16.33 9.85
N GLN A 83 -3.24 16.23 8.88
CA GLN A 83 -3.85 14.99 8.40
C GLN A 83 -3.38 14.68 6.99
N LEU A 84 -3.30 13.39 6.65
CA LEU A 84 -2.97 12.92 5.31
C LEU A 84 -4.23 12.43 4.59
N GLU A 85 -4.35 12.79 3.32
CA GLU A 85 -5.28 12.18 2.37
C GLU A 85 -4.50 11.36 1.34
N GLN A 86 -5.17 10.39 0.73
CA GLN A 86 -4.58 9.50 -0.26
C GLN A 86 -4.98 9.93 -1.67
N ILE A 87 -3.98 10.10 -2.54
CA ILE A 87 -4.19 10.34 -3.98
C ILE A 87 -3.62 9.18 -4.79
N GLU A 88 -4.42 8.61 -5.69
CA GLU A 88 -4.01 7.43 -6.46
C GLU A 88 -2.78 7.75 -7.33
N ILE A 89 -1.80 6.86 -7.32
CA ILE A 89 -0.56 6.97 -8.08
C ILE A 89 -0.37 5.70 -8.93
N SER A 90 -0.18 5.87 -10.23
CA SER A 90 0.12 4.74 -11.11
C SER A 90 1.51 4.18 -10.79
N HIS A 91 1.73 2.88 -11.02
CA HIS A 91 3.06 2.28 -10.88
C HIS A 91 4.13 3.01 -11.70
N LYS A 92 3.82 3.43 -12.93
CA LYS A 92 4.76 4.22 -13.75
C LYS A 92 5.14 5.55 -13.11
N ALA A 93 4.19 6.25 -12.49
CA ALA A 93 4.46 7.50 -11.79
C ALA A 93 5.24 7.25 -10.50
N LEU A 94 4.86 6.23 -9.72
CA LEU A 94 5.57 5.78 -8.53
C LEU A 94 7.05 5.54 -8.88
N MET A 95 7.35 4.72 -9.88
CA MET A 95 8.73 4.37 -10.23
C MET A 95 9.59 5.56 -10.70
N LYS A 96 9.01 6.70 -11.08
CA LYS A 96 9.79 7.92 -11.38
C LYS A 96 10.39 8.57 -10.13
N HIS A 97 9.83 8.28 -8.96
CA HIS A 97 10.24 8.82 -7.66
C HIS A 97 10.93 7.76 -6.79
N ALA A 98 11.43 6.70 -7.41
CA ALA A 98 11.92 5.53 -6.68
C ALA A 98 13.13 5.83 -5.77
N ASP A 99 13.91 6.84 -6.11
CA ASP A 99 15.02 7.36 -5.30
C ASP A 99 14.58 7.99 -3.98
N CYS A 100 13.29 8.33 -3.85
CA CYS A 100 12.69 8.86 -2.64
C CYS A 100 12.18 7.76 -1.69
N PHE A 101 12.17 6.49 -2.10
CA PHE A 101 11.63 5.41 -1.28
C PHE A 101 12.66 4.89 -0.30
N TYR A 102 12.19 4.36 0.82
CA TYR A 102 12.97 3.48 1.67
C TYR A 102 12.61 2.03 1.35
N ASP A 103 13.63 1.20 1.12
CA ASP A 103 13.40 -0.24 1.00
C ASP A 103 12.85 -0.76 2.34
N GLN A 104 11.62 -1.28 2.32
CA GLN A 104 10.89 -1.61 3.54
C GLN A 104 9.96 -2.81 3.34
N LEU A 105 9.81 -3.60 4.39
CA LEU A 105 8.81 -4.67 4.49
C LEU A 105 7.76 -4.28 5.53
N ASN A 106 6.48 -4.36 5.15
CA ASN A 106 5.35 -4.13 6.04
C ASN A 106 4.43 -5.37 6.07
N GLY A 107 4.40 -6.04 7.22
CA GLY A 107 3.56 -7.22 7.48
C GLY A 107 2.22 -6.90 8.14
N PHE A 108 1.94 -5.63 8.45
CA PHE A 108 0.77 -5.22 9.22
C PHE A 108 -0.01 -4.16 8.42
N PRO A 109 -1.22 -4.50 7.93
CA PRO A 109 -2.04 -3.53 7.24
C PRO A 109 -2.50 -2.42 8.23
N GLY A 110 -2.33 -1.17 7.84
CA GLY A 110 -2.78 0.01 8.58
C GLY A 110 -4.28 0.28 8.41
N SER A 111 -4.88 -0.25 7.35
CA SER A 111 -6.32 -0.15 7.08
C SER A 111 -6.89 -1.43 6.49
N GLU A 112 -8.19 -1.65 6.73
CA GLU A 112 -8.93 -2.75 6.12
C GLU A 112 -10.39 -2.36 5.85
N TYR A 113 -10.92 -2.79 4.71
CA TYR A 113 -12.33 -2.59 4.37
C TYR A 113 -12.83 -3.65 3.39
N TYR A 114 -14.15 -3.74 3.26
CA TYR A 114 -14.81 -4.71 2.39
C TYR A 114 -15.38 -4.02 1.16
N ILE A 115 -15.31 -4.71 0.03
CA ILE A 115 -16.03 -4.37 -1.21
C ILE A 115 -16.88 -5.58 -1.61
N GLU A 116 -18.12 -5.37 -2.07
CA GLU A 116 -19.07 -6.44 -2.40
C GLU A 116 -18.92 -7.03 -3.81
#